data_AF-A0A0F7ZKD9-F1
#
_entry.id   AF-A0A0F7ZKD9-F1
#
_cell.length_a   1.000
_cell.length_b   1.000
_cell.length_c   1.000
_cell.angle_alpha   90.00
_cell.angle_beta   90.00
_cell.angle_gamma   90.00
#
_symmetry.space_group_name_H-M   'P 1'
#
loop_
_entity.id
_entity.type
_entity.pdbx_description
1 polymer ?
#
loop_
_entity_poly.entity_id
_entity_poly.type
_entity_poly.pdbx_seq_one_letter_code
_entity_poly.pdbx_strand_id
1 'polypeptide(L)'
;MNGDVGVSQEVIKLLVTEDGLSFIKDVAERHVQDASRNAQSVTLWENEIKPLFELITHPRVIDSAVLEQEVAAIFNYLLGIGGARMKTLFSYLASLLKAWPLKSDDRDSAKADALELTLATLSQILNCNTTNIVNQAFSDLVGLFAACVDDMPSQAQEDFSHLQAAKYVHFMRQRLEVGSEITEWQPLPKGNVEREQFVLYREFPGHFSAEGPRHDNDHAEIPKIAILPTYQEIMSLRREYLPRTDNSQWHIPGIRGRLDREFRLLREDTVGQLRDTVRQAFEHLRRPGQRQFRSAKEGIRTFTYEDAIPVS
;
A
#
# COMPACT_ATOMS: atom_id res chain seq x y z
N MET A 1 3.74 23.75 1.80
CA MET A 1 3.85 24.81 0.78
C MET A 1 2.47 25.38 0.44
N ASN A 2 2.17 26.63 0.81
CA ASN A 2 0.98 27.38 0.37
C ASN A 2 1.24 28.22 -0.90
N GLY A 3 2.32 27.92 -1.64
CA GLY A 3 2.76 28.66 -2.81
C GLY A 3 2.08 28.22 -4.12
N ASP A 4 2.27 29.04 -5.15
CA ASP A 4 1.82 28.82 -6.51
C ASP A 4 2.40 27.50 -7.08
N VAL A 5 1.53 26.71 -7.71
CA VAL A 5 1.89 25.42 -8.32
C VAL A 5 2.91 25.63 -9.44
N GLY A 6 2.85 26.76 -10.16
CA GLY A 6 3.81 27.10 -11.21
C GLY A 6 5.24 27.23 -10.67
N VAL A 7 5.43 27.92 -9.56
CA VAL A 7 6.75 28.12 -8.94
C VAL A 7 7.36 26.79 -8.50
N SER A 8 6.55 25.89 -7.92
CA SER A 8 7.05 24.58 -7.49
C SER A 8 7.51 23.73 -8.68
N GLN A 9 6.80 23.80 -9.82
CA GLN A 9 7.19 23.12 -11.05
C GLN A 9 8.49 23.68 -11.64
N GLU A 10 8.64 25.01 -11.66
CA GLU A 10 9.86 25.66 -12.14
C GLU A 10 11.07 25.29 -11.30
N VAL A 11 10.92 25.25 -9.96
CA VAL A 11 12.00 24.84 -9.06
C VAL A 11 12.42 23.39 -9.31
N ILE A 12 11.46 22.46 -9.49
CA ILE A 12 11.79 21.05 -9.80
C ILE A 12 12.53 20.96 -11.15
N LYS A 13 12.10 21.70 -12.16
CA LYS A 13 12.79 21.75 -13.46
C LYS A 13 14.20 22.31 -13.35
N LEU A 14 14.39 23.34 -12.52
CA LEU A 14 15.69 23.92 -12.24
C LEU A 14 16.62 22.92 -11.51
N LEU A 15 16.09 22.11 -10.60
CA LEU A 15 16.86 21.10 -9.87
C LEU A 15 17.43 19.99 -10.77
N VAL A 16 16.81 19.72 -11.92
CA VAL A 16 17.28 18.69 -12.88
C VAL A 16 18.36 19.23 -13.81
N THR A 17 18.61 20.55 -13.82
CA THR A 17 19.73 21.13 -14.57
C THR A 17 21.09 20.69 -13.99
N GLU A 18 22.16 20.88 -14.75
CA GLU A 18 23.53 20.52 -14.31
C GLU A 18 23.90 21.17 -12.97
N ASP A 19 23.59 22.46 -12.81
CA ASP A 19 23.83 23.21 -11.57
C ASP A 19 22.97 22.67 -10.40
N GLY A 20 21.70 22.37 -10.67
CA GLY A 20 20.78 21.80 -9.68
C GLY A 20 21.20 20.40 -9.21
N LEU A 21 21.61 19.53 -10.13
CA LEU A 21 22.13 18.21 -9.82
C LEU A 21 23.48 18.30 -9.09
N SER A 22 24.33 19.26 -9.45
CA SER A 22 25.57 19.53 -8.71
C SER A 22 25.27 19.96 -7.27
N PHE A 23 24.25 20.80 -7.05
CA PHE A 23 23.79 21.15 -5.71
C PHE A 23 23.31 19.92 -4.93
N ILE A 24 22.47 19.07 -5.53
CA ILE A 24 22.00 17.84 -4.89
C ILE A 24 23.18 16.91 -4.55
N LYS A 25 24.17 16.81 -5.42
CA LYS A 25 25.38 16.03 -5.16
C LYS A 25 26.15 16.57 -3.96
N ASP A 26 26.32 17.88 -3.87
CA ASP A 26 27.06 18.52 -2.80
C ASP A 26 26.37 18.31 -1.45
N VAL A 27 25.04 18.45 -1.41
CA VAL A 27 24.22 18.14 -0.23
C VAL A 27 24.34 16.66 0.15
N ALA A 28 24.18 15.74 -0.81
CA ALA A 28 24.10 14.30 -0.55
C ALA A 28 25.46 13.62 -0.28
N GLU A 29 26.57 14.21 -0.74
CA GLU A 29 27.91 13.65 -0.60
C GLU A 29 28.83 14.54 0.22
N ARG A 30 29.15 15.75 -0.27
CA ARG A 30 30.19 16.61 0.31
C ARG A 30 29.80 17.12 1.70
N HIS A 31 28.63 17.74 1.81
CA HIS A 31 28.15 18.31 3.07
C HIS A 31 27.84 17.21 4.08
N VAL A 32 27.33 16.06 3.64
CA VAL A 32 27.15 14.87 4.50
C VAL A 32 28.49 14.38 5.06
N GLN A 33 29.55 14.32 4.25
CA GLN A 33 30.88 13.91 4.73
C GLN A 33 31.46 14.89 5.76
N ASP A 34 31.28 16.20 5.52
CA ASP A 34 31.74 17.24 6.44
C ASP A 34 30.92 17.25 7.74
N ALA A 35 29.61 17.09 7.65
CA ALA A 35 28.71 16.97 8.80
C ALA A 35 28.90 15.66 9.57
N SER A 36 29.36 14.58 8.93
CA SER A 36 29.71 13.33 9.63
C SER A 36 30.99 13.49 10.46
N ARG A 37 31.87 14.42 10.09
CA ARG A 37 33.12 14.71 10.82
C ARG A 37 32.94 15.73 11.93
N ASN A 38 31.93 16.60 11.81
CA ASN A 38 31.68 17.72 12.72
C ASN A 38 30.40 17.49 13.54
N ALA A 39 30.33 17.96 14.78
CA ALA A 39 29.14 17.80 15.64
C ALA A 39 27.91 18.65 15.23
N GLN A 40 27.88 19.20 14.01
CA GLN A 40 26.84 20.09 13.48
C GLN A 40 25.80 19.36 12.61
N SER A 41 25.57 18.07 12.85
CA SER A 41 24.74 17.21 11.99
C SER A 41 23.30 17.71 11.80
N VAL A 42 22.75 18.41 12.78
CA VAL A 42 21.34 18.81 12.76
C VAL A 42 21.13 20.07 11.92
N THR A 43 22.16 20.91 11.80
CA THR A 43 22.07 22.12 10.98
C THR A 43 21.96 21.78 9.50
N LEU A 44 22.66 20.74 9.04
CA LEU A 44 22.54 20.23 7.68
C LEU A 44 21.14 19.67 7.42
N TRP A 45 20.57 18.96 8.40
CA TRP A 45 19.20 18.47 8.31
C TRP A 45 18.19 19.61 8.14
N GLU A 46 18.17 20.57 9.05
CA GLU A 46 17.16 21.64 9.05
C GLU A 46 17.28 22.58 7.84
N ASN A 47 18.51 22.90 7.39
CA ASN A 47 18.71 23.93 6.39
C ASN A 47 18.74 23.40 4.95
N GLU A 48 19.13 22.14 4.74
CA GLU A 48 19.39 21.62 3.39
C GLU A 48 18.58 20.35 3.10
N ILE A 49 18.72 19.31 3.93
CA ILE A 49 18.11 18.00 3.64
C ILE A 49 16.59 18.06 3.78
N LYS A 50 16.07 18.59 4.89
CA LYS A 50 14.64 18.67 5.15
C LYS A 50 13.90 19.48 4.08
N PRO A 51 14.31 20.71 3.72
CA PRO A 51 13.65 21.46 2.64
C PRO A 51 13.70 20.74 1.29
N LEU A 52 14.83 20.09 0.96
CA LEU A 52 14.96 19.31 -0.28
C LEU A 52 13.99 18.13 -0.28
N PHE A 53 13.92 17.37 0.81
CA PHE A 53 13.05 16.21 0.94
C PHE A 53 11.58 16.62 0.89
N GLU A 54 11.18 17.63 1.68
CA GLU A 54 9.80 18.16 1.67
C GLU A 54 9.36 18.63 0.28
N LEU A 55 10.28 19.22 -0.50
CA LEU A 55 10.01 19.65 -1.87
C LEU A 55 9.80 18.47 -2.81
N ILE A 56 10.75 17.52 -2.85
CA ILE A 56 10.73 16.41 -3.82
C ILE A 56 9.70 15.33 -3.46
N THR A 57 9.30 15.23 -2.17
CA THR A 57 8.26 14.31 -1.72
C THR A 57 6.89 14.94 -1.55
N HIS A 58 6.70 16.19 -1.98
CA HIS A 58 5.41 16.84 -1.87
C HIS A 58 4.38 16.13 -2.79
N PRO A 59 3.12 15.90 -2.36
CA PRO A 59 2.11 15.22 -3.19
C PRO A 59 1.89 15.89 -4.55
N ARG A 60 1.90 17.23 -4.59
CA ARG A 60 1.79 17.99 -5.85
C ARG A 60 2.97 17.81 -6.82
N VAL A 61 4.11 17.28 -6.35
CA VAL A 61 5.29 17.01 -7.17
C VAL A 61 5.27 15.54 -7.62
N ILE A 62 5.11 14.60 -6.69
CA ILE A 62 5.09 13.17 -7.01
C ILE A 62 3.87 12.79 -7.87
N ASP A 63 2.69 13.33 -7.58
CA ASP A 63 1.46 12.99 -8.31
C ASP A 63 1.32 13.77 -9.63
N SER A 64 2.30 14.59 -9.99
CA SER A 64 2.26 15.43 -11.19
C SER A 64 2.78 14.67 -12.41
N ALA A 65 1.88 14.38 -13.35
CA ALA A 65 2.25 13.82 -14.66
C ALA A 65 3.18 14.74 -15.48
N VAL A 66 3.20 16.05 -15.19
CA VAL A 66 4.07 17.01 -15.89
C VAL A 66 5.52 16.94 -15.40
N LEU A 67 5.73 16.54 -14.15
CA LEU A 67 7.06 16.48 -13.52
C LEU A 67 7.60 15.05 -13.41
N GLU A 68 6.90 14.06 -13.95
CA GLU A 68 7.22 12.64 -13.75
C GLU A 68 8.67 12.32 -14.15
N GLN A 69 9.14 12.86 -15.28
CA GLN A 69 10.50 12.64 -15.77
C GLN A 69 11.54 13.35 -14.90
N GLU A 70 11.27 14.59 -14.52
CA GLU A 70 12.15 15.40 -13.68
C GLU A 70 12.30 14.80 -12.28
N VAL A 71 11.19 14.36 -11.68
CA VAL A 71 11.16 13.72 -10.36
C VAL A 71 11.89 12.37 -10.41
N ALA A 72 11.66 11.56 -11.44
CA ALA A 72 12.42 10.32 -11.64
C ALA A 72 13.92 10.59 -11.82
N ALA A 73 14.30 11.65 -12.54
CA ALA A 73 15.71 12.05 -12.69
C ALA A 73 16.34 12.43 -11.34
N ILE A 74 15.64 13.20 -10.50
CA ILE A 74 16.12 13.57 -9.16
C ILE A 74 16.33 12.32 -8.30
N PHE A 75 15.36 11.41 -8.22
CA PHE A 75 15.50 10.21 -7.38
C PHE A 75 16.54 9.23 -7.90
N ASN A 76 16.67 9.05 -9.22
CA ASN A 76 17.75 8.27 -9.83
C ASN A 76 19.12 8.92 -9.56
N TYR A 77 19.17 10.26 -9.55
CA TYR A 77 20.37 10.95 -9.16
C TYR A 77 20.66 10.73 -7.67
N LEU A 78 19.70 10.86 -6.76
CA LEU A 78 19.88 10.57 -5.34
C LEU A 78 20.33 9.14 -5.06
N LEU A 79 19.87 8.17 -5.85
CA LEU A 79 20.36 6.78 -5.81
C LEU A 79 21.88 6.74 -6.07
N GLY A 80 22.31 7.40 -7.15
CA GLY A 80 23.69 7.36 -7.63
C GLY A 80 24.07 5.99 -8.21
N ILE A 81 25.30 5.89 -8.70
CA ILE A 81 25.79 4.65 -9.34
C ILE A 81 25.81 3.52 -8.31
N GLY A 82 25.05 2.45 -8.58
CA GLY A 82 24.94 1.29 -7.70
C GLY A 82 24.35 1.57 -6.31
N GLY A 83 23.69 2.72 -6.10
CA GLY A 83 23.16 3.11 -4.78
C GLY A 83 24.18 3.77 -3.84
N ALA A 84 25.39 4.11 -4.32
CA ALA A 84 26.46 4.65 -3.46
C ALA A 84 26.10 5.98 -2.79
N ARG A 85 25.41 6.88 -3.51
CA ARG A 85 25.01 8.20 -3.00
C ARG A 85 23.91 8.07 -1.96
N MET A 86 22.87 7.31 -2.28
CA MET A 86 21.81 6.97 -1.32
C MET A 86 22.41 6.34 -0.07
N LYS A 87 23.28 5.35 -0.20
CA LYS A 87 23.90 4.70 0.97
C LYS A 87 24.62 5.72 1.86
N THR A 88 25.37 6.65 1.28
CA THR A 88 26.09 7.70 2.01
C THR A 88 25.12 8.61 2.76
N LEU A 89 24.14 9.18 2.06
CA LEU A 89 23.15 10.10 2.61
C LEU A 89 22.30 9.44 3.71
N PHE A 90 21.74 8.26 3.44
CA PHE A 90 20.82 7.60 4.37
C PHE A 90 21.55 6.94 5.56
N SER A 91 22.81 6.53 5.42
CA SER A 91 23.61 6.10 6.59
C SER A 91 23.87 7.27 7.55
N TYR A 92 24.13 8.45 7.00
CA TYR A 92 24.24 9.67 7.79
C TYR A 92 22.92 10.00 8.50
N LEU A 93 21.78 9.96 7.80
CA LEU A 93 20.47 10.20 8.41
C LEU A 93 20.14 9.17 9.50
N ALA A 94 20.49 7.90 9.30
CA ALA A 94 20.34 6.89 10.35
C ALA A 94 21.20 7.21 11.59
N SER A 95 22.42 7.72 11.41
CA SER A 95 23.27 8.15 12.53
C SER A 95 22.73 9.39 13.24
N LEU A 96 22.17 10.34 12.48
CA LEU A 96 21.55 11.55 13.01
C LEU A 96 20.31 11.21 13.84
N LEU A 97 19.44 10.32 13.37
CA LEU A 97 18.23 9.93 14.09
C LEU A 97 18.54 9.15 15.38
N LYS A 98 19.66 8.41 15.41
CA LYS A 98 20.15 7.76 16.64
C LYS A 98 20.69 8.77 17.65
N ALA A 99 21.38 9.81 17.17
CA ALA A 99 22.00 10.85 17.99
C ALA A 99 21.19 12.17 17.97
N TRP A 100 19.87 12.09 17.85
CA TRP A 100 19.01 13.26 17.65
C TRP A 100 19.17 14.27 18.81
N PRO A 101 19.46 15.55 18.53
CA PRO A 101 19.76 16.53 19.57
C PRO A 101 18.51 16.89 20.37
N LEU A 102 18.69 17.05 21.68
CA LEU A 102 17.65 17.50 22.57
C LEU A 102 17.54 19.03 22.52
N LYS A 103 16.56 19.58 21.79
CA LYS A 103 16.11 20.96 22.01
C LYS A 103 14.58 20.98 22.09
N SER A 104 14.07 21.39 23.26
CA SER A 104 12.65 21.56 23.67
C SER A 104 11.89 20.30 24.13
N ASP A 105 10.65 20.47 24.63
CA ASP A 105 9.71 19.42 25.04
C ASP A 105 9.08 18.66 23.85
N ASP A 106 9.25 19.13 22.62
CA ASP A 106 8.63 18.62 21.39
C ASP A 106 9.51 17.56 20.65
N ARG A 107 10.31 16.82 21.45
CA ARG A 107 11.45 16.00 20.95
C ARG A 107 11.04 14.83 20.10
N ASP A 108 10.03 14.11 20.57
CA ASP A 108 9.65 12.83 19.98
C ASP A 108 8.85 13.06 18.69
N SER A 109 8.03 14.12 18.66
CA SER A 109 7.31 14.59 17.48
C SER A 109 8.28 15.01 16.36
N ALA A 110 9.25 15.89 16.65
CA ALA A 110 10.21 16.35 15.63
C ALA A 110 11.12 15.23 15.11
N LYS A 111 11.53 14.28 15.98
CA LYS A 111 12.29 13.10 15.57
C LYS A 111 11.44 12.15 14.71
N ALA A 112 10.17 11.96 15.08
CA ALA A 112 9.23 11.14 14.31
C ALA A 112 8.95 11.74 12.93
N ASP A 113 8.77 13.06 12.84
CA ASP A 113 8.60 13.78 11.56
C ASP A 113 9.83 13.63 10.66
N ALA A 114 11.03 13.76 11.23
CA ALA A 114 12.27 13.57 10.47
C ALA A 114 12.44 12.13 9.98
N LEU A 115 12.06 11.15 10.80
CA LEU A 115 12.07 9.74 10.45
C LEU A 115 11.04 9.43 9.35
N GLU A 116 9.83 9.97 9.46
CA GLU A 116 8.79 9.86 8.44
C GLU A 116 9.28 10.40 7.10
N LEU A 117 9.76 11.65 7.08
CA LEU A 117 10.21 12.31 5.86
C LEU A 117 11.36 11.55 5.20
N THR A 118 12.33 11.09 6.01
CA THR A 118 13.45 10.26 5.53
C THR A 118 12.93 8.98 4.87
N LEU A 119 12.01 8.28 5.52
CA LEU A 119 11.46 7.03 5.01
C LEU A 119 10.57 7.22 3.79
N ALA A 120 9.81 8.32 3.74
CA ALA A 120 9.04 8.71 2.57
C ALA A 120 9.98 8.89 1.36
N THR A 121 11.06 9.65 1.51
CA THR A 121 12.05 9.83 0.42
C THR A 121 12.72 8.52 0.03
N LEU A 122 13.12 7.68 0.98
CA LEU A 122 13.72 6.36 0.68
C LEU A 122 12.76 5.47 -0.11
N SER A 123 11.48 5.45 0.27
CA SER A 123 10.46 4.68 -0.42
C SER A 123 10.25 5.14 -1.86
N GLN A 124 10.35 6.45 -2.13
CA GLN A 124 10.27 6.98 -3.48
C GLN A 124 11.47 6.55 -4.32
N ILE A 125 12.69 6.64 -3.79
CA ILE A 125 13.89 6.15 -4.49
C ILE A 125 13.78 4.65 -4.80
N LEU A 126 13.25 3.84 -3.88
CA LEU A 126 13.00 2.41 -4.12
C LEU A 126 11.97 2.20 -5.25
N ASN A 127 10.91 3.00 -5.28
CA ASN A 127 9.83 2.89 -6.26
C ASN A 127 10.23 3.39 -7.66
N CYS A 128 11.19 4.30 -7.77
CA CYS A 128 11.61 4.88 -9.05
C CYS A 128 12.25 3.88 -10.01
N ASN A 129 12.86 2.80 -9.51
CA ASN A 129 13.44 1.77 -10.38
C ASN A 129 13.30 0.37 -9.76
N THR A 130 12.73 -0.56 -10.52
CA THR A 130 12.52 -1.95 -10.08
C THR A 130 13.84 -2.69 -9.82
N THR A 131 14.97 -2.27 -10.42
CA THR A 131 16.28 -2.86 -10.11
C THR A 131 16.77 -2.54 -8.70
N ASN A 132 16.18 -1.56 -8.03
CA ASN A 132 16.55 -1.20 -6.65
C ASN A 132 16.12 -2.29 -5.65
N ILE A 133 15.15 -3.12 -6.01
CA ILE A 133 14.62 -4.21 -5.15
C ILE A 133 15.70 -5.26 -4.82
N VAL A 134 16.70 -5.45 -5.69
CA VAL A 134 17.81 -6.40 -5.49
C VAL A 134 19.07 -5.73 -4.92
N ASN A 135 19.05 -4.42 -4.67
CA ASN A 135 20.20 -3.72 -4.11
C ASN A 135 20.25 -3.90 -2.58
N GLN A 136 21.24 -4.67 -2.12
CA GLN A 136 21.46 -4.98 -0.70
C GLN A 136 21.54 -3.74 0.20
N ALA A 137 21.99 -2.59 -0.32
CA ALA A 137 22.05 -1.35 0.44
C ALA A 137 20.67 -0.91 0.97
N PHE A 138 19.58 -1.20 0.26
CA PHE A 138 18.24 -0.92 0.77
C PHE A 138 17.88 -1.81 1.95
N SER A 139 18.20 -3.10 1.90
CA SER A 139 17.93 -4.04 3.00
C SER A 139 18.65 -3.62 4.29
N ASP A 140 19.92 -3.21 4.16
CA ASP A 140 20.71 -2.73 5.29
C ASP A 140 20.10 -1.45 5.89
N LEU A 141 19.73 -0.48 5.05
CA LEU A 141 19.13 0.80 5.49
C LEU A 141 17.75 0.60 6.12
N VAL A 142 16.88 -0.22 5.51
CA VAL A 142 15.55 -0.52 6.05
C VAL A 142 15.66 -1.23 7.40
N GLY A 143 16.65 -2.11 7.59
CA GLY A 143 16.97 -2.69 8.89
C GLY A 143 17.36 -1.64 9.93
N LEU A 144 18.23 -0.70 9.56
CA LEU A 144 18.65 0.41 10.43
C LEU A 144 17.48 1.31 10.85
N PHE A 145 16.63 1.72 9.90
CA PHE A 145 15.51 2.60 10.21
C PHE A 145 14.38 1.90 10.97
N ALA A 146 14.17 0.59 10.75
CA ALA A 146 13.22 -0.16 11.55
C ALA A 146 13.61 -0.17 13.04
N ALA A 147 14.89 -0.37 13.34
CA ALA A 147 15.38 -0.24 14.70
C ALA A 147 15.14 1.17 15.28
N CYS A 148 15.25 2.22 14.46
CA CYS A 148 14.92 3.58 14.88
C CYS A 148 13.42 3.79 15.15
N VAL A 149 12.53 3.13 14.41
CA VAL A 149 11.07 3.16 14.64
C VAL A 149 10.73 2.45 15.96
N ASP A 150 11.36 1.30 16.21
CA ASP A 150 11.12 0.47 17.40
C ASP A 150 11.68 1.11 18.69
N ASP A 151 12.76 1.89 18.59
CA ASP A 151 13.42 2.60 19.71
C ASP A 151 12.64 3.84 20.20
N MET A 152 11.55 4.22 19.53
CA MET A 152 10.74 5.38 19.92
C MET A 152 9.92 5.10 21.19
N PRO A 153 9.83 6.08 22.11
CA PRO A 153 9.12 5.91 23.39
C PRO A 153 7.62 5.72 23.19
N SER A 154 6.96 5.02 24.13
CA SER A 154 5.53 4.64 24.01
C SER A 154 4.56 5.79 23.79
N GLN A 155 4.89 7.02 24.24
CA GLN A 155 4.06 8.20 24.00
C GLN A 155 4.07 8.64 22.53
N ALA A 156 5.18 8.44 21.83
CA ALA A 156 5.37 8.81 20.44
C ALA A 156 4.88 7.75 19.45
N GLN A 157 4.52 6.56 19.95
CA GLN A 157 4.02 5.44 19.12
C GLN A 157 2.58 5.69 18.62
N GLU A 158 1.84 6.58 19.28
CA GLU A 158 0.50 7.00 18.85
C GLU A 158 0.54 8.20 17.90
N ASP A 159 1.72 8.82 17.70
CA ASP A 159 1.88 9.97 16.81
C ASP A 159 1.71 9.56 15.34
N PHE A 160 1.03 10.40 14.56
CA PHE A 160 0.76 10.14 13.14
C PHE A 160 2.03 9.85 12.34
N SER A 161 3.09 10.63 12.57
CA SER A 161 4.36 10.54 11.87
C SER A 161 5.10 9.24 12.18
N HIS A 162 5.01 8.75 13.43
CA HIS A 162 5.54 7.43 13.81
C HIS A 162 4.80 6.30 13.09
N LEU A 163 3.46 6.35 13.06
CA LEU A 163 2.65 5.37 12.35
C LEU A 163 2.94 5.36 10.84
N GLN A 164 3.21 6.52 10.24
CA GLN A 164 3.62 6.60 8.83
C GLN A 164 5.02 6.04 8.60
N ALA A 165 5.98 6.37 9.46
CA ALA A 165 7.32 5.77 9.41
C ALA A 165 7.25 4.23 9.48
N ALA A 166 6.47 3.68 10.40
CA ALA A 166 6.26 2.24 10.52
C ALA A 166 5.65 1.63 9.24
N LYS A 167 4.68 2.31 8.61
CA LYS A 167 4.08 1.89 7.33
C LYS A 167 5.10 1.87 6.20
N TYR A 168 5.95 2.89 6.07
CA TYR A 168 7.00 2.92 5.04
C TYR A 168 8.02 1.78 5.23
N VAL A 169 8.45 1.52 6.47
CA VAL A 169 9.32 0.37 6.76
C VAL A 169 8.67 -0.94 6.38
N HIS A 170 7.41 -1.16 6.76
CA HIS A 170 6.69 -2.38 6.42
C HIS A 170 6.56 -2.56 4.90
N PHE A 171 6.19 -1.51 4.18
CA PHE A 171 6.10 -1.49 2.72
C PHE A 171 7.44 -1.85 2.06
N MET A 172 8.54 -1.23 2.48
CA MET A 172 9.85 -1.51 1.90
C MET A 172 10.34 -2.92 2.22
N ARG A 173 10.14 -3.43 3.45
CA ARG A 173 10.48 -4.82 3.82
C ARG A 173 9.77 -5.81 2.90
N GLN A 174 8.46 -5.67 2.74
CA GLN A 174 7.68 -6.55 1.88
C GLN A 174 8.18 -6.52 0.43
N ARG A 175 8.57 -5.34 -0.09
CA ARG A 175 9.13 -5.23 -1.45
C ARG A 175 10.52 -5.86 -1.59
N LEU A 176 11.38 -5.73 -0.58
CA LEU A 176 12.74 -6.27 -0.60
C LEU A 176 12.78 -7.79 -0.33
N GLU A 177 11.84 -8.31 0.46
CA GLU A 177 11.65 -9.77 0.66
C GLU A 177 11.38 -10.47 -0.69
N VAL A 178 10.54 -9.88 -1.54
CA VAL A 178 10.35 -10.35 -2.93
C VAL A 178 11.65 -10.32 -3.73
N GLY A 179 12.56 -9.37 -3.48
CA GLY A 179 13.89 -9.30 -4.08
C GLY A 179 14.87 -10.36 -3.59
N SER A 180 14.79 -10.74 -2.31
CA SER A 180 15.65 -11.76 -1.71
C SER A 180 15.38 -13.16 -2.29
N GLU A 181 14.11 -13.46 -2.63
CA GLU A 181 13.72 -14.68 -3.33
C GLU A 181 14.26 -14.75 -4.78
N ILE A 182 14.63 -13.60 -5.37
CA ILE A 182 15.15 -13.52 -6.75
C ILE A 182 16.67 -13.74 -6.79
N THR A 183 17.39 -13.71 -5.67
CA THR A 183 18.86 -13.64 -5.65
C THR A 183 19.56 -15.00 -5.82
N GLU A 184 18.86 -16.13 -5.59
CA GLU A 184 19.44 -17.46 -5.77
C GLU A 184 19.01 -18.15 -7.07
N TRP A 185 19.50 -17.65 -8.22
CA TRP A 185 19.54 -18.44 -9.44
C TRP A 185 20.81 -19.32 -9.44
N GLN A 186 20.78 -20.43 -8.69
CA GLN A 186 21.69 -21.52 -9.00
C GLN A 186 21.20 -22.21 -10.29
N PRO A 187 22.05 -22.37 -11.32
CA PRO A 187 21.66 -23.13 -12.49
C PRO A 187 21.68 -24.61 -12.10
N LEU A 188 20.56 -25.10 -11.55
CA LEU A 188 20.37 -26.54 -11.42
C LEU A 188 20.39 -27.15 -12.83
N PRO A 189 20.90 -28.39 -12.98
CA PRO A 189 20.79 -29.12 -14.22
C PRO A 189 19.31 -29.14 -14.61
N LYS A 190 19.01 -28.98 -15.90
CA LYS A 190 17.66 -29.04 -16.46
C LYS A 190 17.02 -30.39 -16.16
N GLY A 191 16.50 -30.55 -14.94
CA GLY A 191 15.44 -31.47 -14.63
C GLY A 191 14.15 -30.82 -15.07
N ASN A 192 13.27 -31.60 -15.70
CA ASN A 192 11.88 -31.21 -15.85
C ASN A 192 11.29 -31.05 -14.45
N VAL A 193 11.43 -29.85 -13.89
CA VAL A 193 10.72 -29.47 -12.67
C VAL A 193 9.32 -29.11 -13.14
N GLU A 194 8.39 -30.05 -12.96
CA GLU A 194 6.99 -29.68 -12.77
C GLU A 194 6.98 -28.71 -11.58
N ARG A 195 6.84 -27.42 -11.91
CA ARG A 195 6.69 -26.37 -10.91
C ARG A 195 5.36 -26.63 -10.20
N GLU A 196 5.44 -27.22 -9.02
CA GLU A 196 4.38 -27.13 -8.03
C GLU A 196 4.26 -25.66 -7.62
N GLN A 197 3.43 -24.96 -8.38
CA GLN A 197 3.03 -23.58 -8.14
C GLN A 197 2.13 -23.62 -6.90
N PHE A 198 2.53 -22.97 -5.80
CA PHE A 198 1.61 -22.66 -4.71
C PHE A 198 0.58 -21.66 -5.25
N VAL A 199 -0.40 -22.18 -5.98
CA VAL A 199 -1.58 -21.45 -6.42
C VAL A 199 -2.41 -21.28 -5.15
N LEU A 200 -2.31 -20.13 -4.51
CA LEU A 200 -3.45 -19.61 -3.77
C LEU A 200 -4.60 -19.60 -4.77
N TYR A 201 -5.50 -20.58 -4.68
CA TYR A 201 -6.66 -20.71 -5.55
C TYR A 201 -7.47 -19.42 -5.41
N ARG A 202 -7.27 -18.51 -6.36
CA ARG A 202 -8.00 -17.25 -6.43
C ARG A 202 -9.37 -17.60 -6.98
N GLU A 203 -10.37 -17.58 -6.11
CA GLU A 203 -11.74 -17.76 -6.56
C GLU A 203 -12.24 -16.48 -7.23
N PHE A 204 -12.18 -16.43 -8.55
CA PHE A 204 -12.76 -15.36 -9.37
C PHE A 204 -14.26 -15.63 -9.66
N PRO A 205 -15.00 -14.69 -10.27
CA PRO A 205 -16.42 -14.90 -10.54
C PRO A 205 -16.65 -15.85 -11.71
N GLY A 206 -17.75 -16.59 -11.62
CA GLY A 206 -18.23 -17.53 -12.62
C GLY A 206 -17.20 -18.58 -13.04
N HIS A 207 -17.02 -18.72 -14.36
CA HIS A 207 -16.13 -19.72 -14.94
C HIS A 207 -14.62 -19.47 -14.68
N PHE A 208 -14.26 -18.34 -14.06
CA PHE A 208 -12.89 -18.08 -13.62
C PHE A 208 -12.59 -18.66 -12.22
N SER A 209 -13.61 -19.17 -11.52
CA SER A 209 -13.44 -19.96 -10.29
C SER A 209 -12.93 -21.36 -10.62
N ALA A 210 -12.00 -21.89 -9.81
CA ALA A 210 -11.43 -23.23 -10.00
C ALA A 210 -12.48 -24.35 -9.88
N GLU A 211 -13.50 -24.17 -9.03
CA GLU A 211 -14.62 -25.11 -8.88
C GLU A 211 -15.80 -24.78 -9.80
N GLY A 212 -15.62 -23.85 -10.75
CA GLY A 212 -16.68 -23.33 -11.58
C GLY A 212 -17.64 -22.39 -10.86
N PRO A 213 -18.72 -21.95 -11.54
CA PRO A 213 -19.68 -20.98 -11.00
C PRO A 213 -20.35 -21.52 -9.73
N ARG A 214 -20.55 -20.64 -8.74
CA ARG A 214 -21.16 -20.98 -7.45
C ARG A 214 -22.64 -21.33 -7.58
N HIS A 215 -23.31 -20.73 -8.54
CA HIS A 215 -24.72 -20.89 -8.89
C HIS A 215 -24.94 -20.40 -10.32
N ASP A 216 -26.15 -20.61 -10.86
CA ASP A 216 -26.55 -20.16 -12.20
C ASP A 216 -26.35 -18.66 -12.47
N ASN A 217 -26.41 -17.82 -11.43
CA ASN A 217 -26.21 -16.36 -11.54
C ASN A 217 -24.76 -15.87 -11.32
N ASP A 218 -23.79 -16.78 -11.14
CA ASP A 218 -22.39 -16.42 -10.93
C ASP A 218 -21.69 -16.26 -12.29
N HIS A 219 -21.66 -15.03 -12.80
CA HIS A 219 -21.04 -14.70 -14.09
C HIS A 219 -19.88 -13.71 -13.94
N ALA A 220 -18.89 -13.82 -14.84
CA ALA A 220 -17.76 -12.91 -14.89
C ALA A 220 -18.11 -11.53 -15.45
N GLU A 221 -19.09 -11.46 -16.34
CA GLU A 221 -19.54 -10.23 -17.00
C GLU A 221 -20.83 -9.71 -16.37
N ILE A 222 -20.84 -8.43 -15.95
CA ILE A 222 -22.00 -7.75 -15.34
C ILE A 222 -23.30 -7.93 -16.14
N PRO A 223 -23.34 -7.77 -17.48
CA PRO A 223 -24.60 -7.83 -18.23
C PRO A 223 -25.32 -9.18 -18.18
N LYS A 224 -24.63 -10.25 -17.76
CA LYS A 224 -25.20 -11.59 -17.63
C LYS A 224 -25.77 -11.84 -16.23
N ILE A 225 -25.44 -11.00 -15.25
CA ILE A 225 -25.85 -11.16 -13.84
C ILE A 225 -27.27 -10.59 -13.67
N ALA A 226 -28.20 -11.44 -13.24
CA ALA A 226 -29.53 -11.02 -12.84
C ALA A 226 -29.46 -10.20 -11.54
N ILE A 227 -30.15 -9.06 -11.52
CA ILE A 227 -30.17 -8.17 -10.37
C ILE A 227 -30.74 -8.88 -9.14
N LEU A 228 -31.91 -9.51 -9.27
CA LEU A 228 -32.51 -10.30 -8.18
C LEU A 228 -31.82 -11.66 -8.01
N PRO A 229 -31.83 -12.24 -6.81
CA PRO A 229 -31.15 -13.49 -6.56
C PRO A 229 -31.97 -14.64 -7.14
N THR A 230 -31.30 -15.61 -7.77
CA THR A 230 -31.95 -16.82 -8.28
C THR A 230 -32.16 -17.83 -7.16
N TYR A 231 -32.97 -18.86 -7.41
CA TYR A 231 -33.16 -19.94 -6.44
C TYR A 231 -31.84 -20.64 -6.09
N GLN A 232 -30.97 -20.91 -7.07
CA GLN A 232 -29.68 -21.56 -6.81
C GLN A 232 -28.73 -20.65 -6.05
N GLU A 233 -28.76 -19.33 -6.29
CA GLU A 233 -28.01 -18.35 -5.51
C GLU A 233 -28.48 -18.31 -4.05
N ILE A 234 -29.79 -18.30 -3.82
CA ILE A 234 -30.36 -18.35 -2.46
C ILE A 234 -30.01 -19.67 -1.77
N MET A 235 -29.95 -20.80 -2.45
CA MET A 235 -29.62 -22.09 -1.83
C MET A 235 -28.11 -22.39 -1.82
N SER A 236 -27.27 -21.53 -2.40
CA SER A 236 -25.81 -21.73 -2.47
C SER A 236 -25.18 -21.76 -1.08
N LEU A 237 -24.30 -22.74 -0.87
CA LEU A 237 -23.45 -22.85 0.32
C LEU A 237 -22.09 -22.13 0.16
N ARG A 238 -21.71 -21.84 -1.10
CA ARG A 238 -20.46 -21.15 -1.42
C ARG A 238 -20.66 -19.65 -1.27
N ARG A 239 -19.69 -18.97 -0.64
CA ARG A 239 -19.71 -17.52 -0.46
C ARG A 239 -19.55 -16.81 -1.81
N GLU A 240 -20.23 -15.69 -1.97
CA GLU A 240 -20.11 -14.87 -3.16
C GLU A 240 -18.70 -14.36 -3.39
N TYR A 241 -18.37 -14.18 -4.66
CA TYR A 241 -17.17 -13.45 -5.05
C TYR A 241 -17.33 -11.96 -4.72
N LEU A 242 -16.50 -11.47 -3.79
CA LEU A 242 -16.38 -10.05 -3.48
C LEU A 242 -14.99 -9.54 -3.86
N PRO A 243 -14.90 -8.61 -4.82
CA PRO A 243 -13.62 -8.01 -5.20
C PRO A 243 -12.97 -7.27 -4.03
N ARG A 244 -11.65 -7.44 -3.89
CA ARG A 244 -10.84 -6.87 -2.81
C ARG A 244 -10.57 -5.38 -3.02
N THR A 245 -10.06 -4.70 -1.99
CA THR A 245 -9.66 -3.29 -2.06
C THR A 245 -8.45 -3.08 -2.98
N ASP A 246 -7.53 -4.03 -3.03
CA ASP A 246 -6.36 -4.01 -3.92
C ASP A 246 -6.78 -4.23 -5.38
N ASN A 247 -6.50 -3.23 -6.22
CA ASN A 247 -6.87 -3.21 -7.64
C ASN A 247 -6.08 -4.20 -8.51
N SER A 248 -4.89 -4.61 -8.07
CA SER A 248 -4.06 -5.60 -8.76
C SER A 248 -4.64 -7.01 -8.67
N GLN A 249 -5.59 -7.22 -7.76
CA GLN A 249 -6.22 -8.51 -7.48
C GLN A 249 -7.59 -8.68 -8.18
N TRP A 250 -8.06 -7.70 -8.94
CA TRP A 250 -9.34 -7.79 -9.66
C TRP A 250 -9.22 -8.67 -10.90
N HIS A 251 -10.30 -9.38 -11.27
CA HIS A 251 -10.33 -10.17 -12.52
C HIS A 251 -10.38 -9.30 -13.78
N ILE A 252 -10.78 -8.03 -13.65
CA ILE A 252 -10.76 -7.02 -14.72
C ILE A 252 -9.91 -5.83 -14.24
N PRO A 253 -8.87 -5.40 -14.97
CA PRO A 253 -8.08 -4.23 -14.59
C PRO A 253 -8.73 -2.91 -15.03
N GLY A 254 -8.26 -1.80 -14.45
CA GLY A 254 -8.60 -0.43 -14.86
C GLY A 254 -10.03 0.00 -14.52
N ILE A 255 -10.56 0.99 -15.26
CA ILE A 255 -11.88 1.59 -14.98
C ILE A 255 -13.04 0.59 -15.09
N ARG A 256 -12.94 -0.38 -15.99
CA ARG A 256 -13.92 -1.46 -16.14
C ARG A 256 -13.93 -2.37 -14.90
N GLY A 257 -12.77 -2.64 -14.33
CA GLY A 257 -12.62 -3.35 -13.07
C GLY A 257 -13.24 -2.62 -11.89
N ARG A 258 -13.06 -1.30 -11.84
CA ARG A 258 -13.69 -0.46 -10.81
C ARG A 258 -15.22 -0.52 -10.91
N LEU A 259 -15.78 -0.41 -12.12
CA LEU A 259 -17.23 -0.53 -12.34
C LEU A 259 -17.77 -1.91 -11.93
N ASP A 260 -17.07 -2.99 -12.30
CA ASP A 260 -17.44 -4.34 -11.89
C ASP A 260 -17.39 -4.50 -10.36
N ARG A 261 -16.34 -3.98 -9.71
CA ARG A 261 -16.23 -3.98 -8.26
C ARG A 261 -17.41 -3.28 -7.59
N GLU A 262 -17.68 -2.03 -7.97
CA GLU A 262 -18.78 -1.26 -7.36
C GLU A 262 -20.13 -1.93 -7.58
N PHE A 263 -20.37 -2.50 -8.77
CA PHE A 263 -21.60 -3.24 -9.05
C PHE A 263 -21.77 -4.44 -8.10
N ARG A 264 -20.73 -5.26 -7.93
CA ARG A 264 -20.79 -6.47 -7.10
C ARG A 264 -20.94 -6.15 -5.62
N LEU A 265 -20.21 -5.14 -5.13
CA LEU A 265 -20.32 -4.70 -3.73
C LEU A 265 -21.69 -4.12 -3.44
N LEU A 266 -22.19 -3.22 -4.29
CA LEU A 266 -23.52 -2.64 -4.12
C LEU A 266 -24.61 -3.71 -4.18
N ARG A 267 -24.49 -4.69 -5.08
CA ARG A 267 -25.43 -5.81 -5.16
C ARG A 267 -25.38 -6.68 -3.91
N GLU A 268 -24.20 -6.96 -3.35
CA GLU A 268 -24.11 -7.72 -2.11
C GLU A 268 -24.73 -6.95 -0.93
N ASP A 269 -24.44 -5.65 -0.80
CA ASP A 269 -24.99 -4.81 0.26
C ASP A 269 -26.52 -4.68 0.20
N THR A 270 -27.11 -4.76 -0.99
CA THR A 270 -28.56 -4.59 -1.20
C THR A 270 -29.29 -5.92 -1.37
N VAL A 271 -28.95 -6.67 -2.42
CA VAL A 271 -29.58 -7.93 -2.81
C VAL A 271 -29.09 -9.10 -1.97
N GLY A 272 -27.84 -9.08 -1.50
CA GLY A 272 -27.30 -10.12 -0.61
C GLY A 272 -28.11 -10.24 0.70
N GLN A 273 -28.55 -9.11 1.26
CA GLN A 273 -29.44 -9.10 2.44
C GLN A 273 -30.80 -9.77 2.14
N LEU A 274 -31.39 -9.49 0.98
CA LEU A 274 -32.64 -10.12 0.54
C LEU A 274 -32.46 -11.63 0.37
N ARG A 275 -31.39 -12.04 -0.33
CA ARG A 275 -31.03 -13.44 -0.54
C ARG A 275 -30.93 -14.19 0.79
N ASP A 276 -30.23 -13.62 1.77
CA ASP A 276 -30.01 -14.26 3.06
C ASP A 276 -31.30 -14.33 3.90
N THR A 277 -32.13 -13.29 3.84
CA THR A 277 -33.45 -13.27 4.50
C THR A 277 -34.37 -14.35 3.93
N VAL A 278 -34.43 -14.47 2.60
CA VAL A 278 -35.25 -15.48 1.92
C VAL A 278 -34.73 -16.89 2.22
N ARG A 279 -33.40 -17.10 2.23
CA ARG A 279 -32.79 -18.37 2.65
C ARG A 279 -33.24 -18.78 4.05
N GLN A 280 -33.20 -17.85 5.02
CA GLN A 280 -33.64 -18.12 6.39
C GLN A 280 -35.12 -18.48 6.47
N ALA A 281 -35.98 -17.77 5.74
CA ALA A 281 -37.42 -18.07 5.69
C ALA A 281 -37.67 -19.49 5.10
N PHE A 282 -36.97 -19.85 4.03
CA PHE A 282 -37.06 -21.21 3.45
C PHE A 282 -36.61 -22.30 4.42
N GLU A 283 -35.48 -22.10 5.11
CA GLU A 283 -34.98 -23.07 6.09
C GLU A 283 -35.94 -23.22 7.27
N HIS A 284 -36.57 -22.14 7.72
CA HIS A 284 -37.58 -22.19 8.77
C HIS A 284 -38.82 -23.01 8.34
N LEU A 285 -39.34 -22.79 7.13
CA LEU A 285 -40.46 -23.57 6.58
C LEU A 285 -40.12 -25.06 6.44
N ARG A 286 -38.88 -25.40 6.09
CA ARG A 286 -38.42 -26.80 6.00
C ARG A 286 -38.23 -27.45 7.37
N ARG A 287 -37.93 -26.68 8.42
CA ARG A 287 -37.63 -27.17 9.77
C ARG A 287 -38.27 -26.30 10.87
N PRO A 288 -39.60 -26.39 11.06
CA PRO A 288 -40.35 -25.51 11.98
C PRO A 288 -40.04 -25.66 13.48
N GLY A 289 -39.07 -26.52 13.87
CA GLY A 289 -38.76 -26.83 15.28
C GLY A 289 -37.35 -26.49 15.78
N GLN A 290 -36.43 -26.00 14.95
CA GLN A 290 -35.09 -25.63 15.40
C GLN A 290 -35.05 -24.14 15.84
N ARG A 291 -34.77 -23.89 17.12
CA ARG A 291 -34.51 -22.54 17.64
C ARG A 291 -33.32 -21.92 16.90
N GLN A 292 -33.54 -20.71 16.37
CA GLN A 292 -32.56 -19.97 15.59
C GLN A 292 -31.25 -19.76 16.37
N PHE A 293 -30.12 -20.18 15.78
CA PHE A 293 -28.83 -19.58 16.12
C PHE A 293 -28.86 -18.14 15.59
N ARG A 294 -28.86 -17.17 16.51
CA ARG A 294 -28.65 -15.76 16.19
C ARG A 294 -27.27 -15.61 15.55
N SER A 295 -27.21 -15.55 14.22
CA SER A 295 -26.05 -14.95 13.56
C SER A 295 -26.14 -13.44 13.79
N ALA A 296 -25.45 -12.99 14.84
CA ALA A 296 -25.24 -11.57 15.07
C ALA A 296 -24.29 -11.03 14.01
N LYS A 297 -24.82 -10.25 13.07
CA LYS A 297 -24.28 -8.96 12.58
C LYS A 297 -25.17 -8.42 11.46
N GLU A 298 -25.70 -7.22 11.71
CA GLU A 298 -26.12 -6.20 10.72
C GLU A 298 -27.30 -6.53 9.77
N GLY A 299 -28.43 -7.01 10.28
CA GLY A 299 -29.66 -7.21 9.49
C GLY A 299 -30.91 -6.58 10.11
N ILE A 300 -31.74 -5.97 9.26
CA ILE A 300 -33.05 -5.37 9.56
C ILE A 300 -33.96 -6.33 10.36
N ARG A 301 -34.71 -5.80 11.32
CA ARG A 301 -35.71 -6.56 12.11
C ARG A 301 -36.77 -7.12 11.16
N THR A 302 -36.86 -8.45 11.05
CA THR A 302 -37.91 -9.11 10.27
C THR A 302 -39.08 -9.44 11.17
N PHE A 303 -40.30 -9.08 10.75
CA PHE A 303 -41.55 -9.49 11.39
C PHE A 303 -42.20 -10.57 10.54
N THR A 304 -42.30 -11.78 11.07
CA THR A 304 -43.04 -12.89 10.44
C THR A 304 -44.45 -12.88 11.01
N TYR A 305 -45.46 -12.76 10.14
CA TYR A 305 -46.86 -12.86 10.54
C TYR A 305 -47.33 -14.29 10.34
N GLU A 306 -47.81 -14.92 11.41
CA GLU A 306 -48.53 -16.19 11.35
C GLU A 306 -50.01 -15.90 11.05
N ASP A 307 -50.66 -16.74 10.24
CA ASP A 307 -52.10 -16.70 9.94
C ASP A 307 -52.62 -15.41 9.26
N ALA A 308 -51.96 -14.95 8.19
CA ALA A 308 -52.47 -13.85 7.38
C ALA A 308 -53.80 -14.21 6.71
N ILE A 309 -54.90 -13.58 7.14
CA ILE A 309 -56.22 -13.75 6.55
C ILE A 309 -56.33 -12.83 5.32
N PRO A 310 -56.64 -13.36 4.12
CA PRO A 310 -56.83 -12.53 2.94
C PRO A 310 -58.07 -11.64 3.14
N VAL A 311 -57.91 -10.33 2.94
CA VAL A 311 -59.04 -9.41 2.91
C VAL A 311 -59.74 -9.59 1.57
N SER A 312 -60.92 -10.21 1.61
CA SER A 312 -61.86 -10.34 0.49
C SER A 312 -62.59 -9.04 0.21
#